data_AF-A0A9E5LFZ6-F1
#
_entry.id   AF-A0A9E5LFZ6-F1
#
_cell.length_a   1.000
_cell.length_b   1.000
_cell.length_c   1.000
_cell.angle_alpha   90.00
_cell.angle_beta   90.00
_cell.angle_gamma   90.00
#
_symmetry.space_group_name_H-M   'P 1'
#
loop_
_entity.id
_entity.type
_entity.pdbx_description
1 polymer ?
#
loop_
_entity_poly.entity_id
_entity_poly.type
_entity_poly.pdbx_seq_one_letter_code
_entity_poly.pdbx_strand_id
1 'polypeptide(L)'
;MAALLEHIDPEGLEEFSVVFTDRSLNHMSKSFQSVMTDISGMLKEVYNADATALIPGGGTYGMEAVARQFGRDAKVLVVRNGWFSYRWSQIFETSSIAADVEVMKARRTGNGA
;
A
#
# COMPACT_ATOMS: atom_id res chain seq x y z
N MET A 1 35.28 -14.50 13.14
CA MET A 1 34.07 -14.53 12.30
C MET A 1 33.56 -13.10 12.21
N ALA A 2 33.20 -12.61 11.02
CA ALA A 2 32.59 -11.29 10.90
C ALA A 2 31.26 -11.34 11.67
N ALA A 3 31.22 -10.64 12.80
CA ALA A 3 30.11 -10.69 13.74
C ALA A 3 28.86 -10.12 13.07
N LEU A 4 27.75 -10.86 13.20
CA LEU A 4 26.40 -10.36 12.98
C LEU A 4 26.28 -9.04 13.73
N LEU A 5 25.79 -7.99 13.07
CA LEU A 5 25.56 -6.70 13.74
C LEU A 5 24.57 -6.88 14.91
N GLU A 6 25.06 -6.67 16.13
CA GLU A 6 24.33 -6.99 17.37
C GLU A 6 23.08 -6.12 17.64
N HIS A 7 22.76 -5.15 16.77
CA HIS A 7 21.73 -4.14 17.04
C HIS A 7 20.46 -4.28 16.20
N ILE A 8 20.42 -5.16 15.18
CA ILE A 8 19.28 -5.26 14.27
C ILE A 8 18.21 -6.23 14.79
N ASP A 9 18.61 -7.43 15.22
CA ASP A 9 17.74 -8.41 15.87
C ASP A 9 18.53 -9.15 16.97
N PRO A 10 18.81 -8.50 18.12
CA PRO A 10 19.79 -8.97 19.09
C PRO A 10 19.47 -10.33 19.71
N GLU A 11 18.18 -10.65 19.82
CA GLU A 11 17.66 -11.91 20.35
C GLU A 11 17.17 -12.85 19.22
N GLY A 12 17.47 -12.50 17.96
CA GLY A 12 17.06 -13.22 16.76
C GLY A 12 17.94 -14.44 16.46
N LEU A 13 17.59 -15.13 15.37
CA LEU A 13 18.41 -16.22 14.82
C LEU A 13 19.57 -15.65 13.98
N GLU A 14 20.63 -16.44 13.80
CA GLU A 14 21.70 -16.08 12.86
C GLU A 14 21.17 -15.97 11.43
N GLU A 15 21.54 -14.90 10.74
CA GLU A 15 21.00 -14.57 9.42
C GLU A 15 21.73 -15.33 8.29
N PHE A 16 21.18 -16.48 7.91
CA PHE A 16 21.62 -17.29 6.76
C PHE A 16 20.52 -17.44 5.68
N SER A 17 19.48 -16.60 5.71
CA SER A 17 18.47 -16.61 4.67
C SER A 17 19.00 -16.05 3.35
N VAL A 18 18.28 -16.32 2.27
CA VAL A 18 18.60 -15.83 0.93
C VAL A 18 18.00 -14.45 0.63
N VAL A 19 17.26 -13.87 1.57
CA VAL A 19 16.48 -12.64 1.37
C VAL A 19 17.02 -11.44 2.13
N PHE A 20 17.77 -11.64 3.21
CA PHE A 20 18.36 -10.56 4.00
C PHE A 20 19.84 -10.81 4.31
N THR A 21 20.46 -9.79 4.89
CA THR A 21 21.74 -9.88 5.58
C THR A 21 21.54 -9.33 6.99
N ASP A 22 22.55 -9.47 7.84
CA ASP A 22 22.59 -8.95 9.21
C ASP A 22 22.42 -7.42 9.34
N ARG A 23 22.32 -6.68 8.22
CA ARG A 23 22.05 -5.24 8.16
C ARG A 23 20.56 -4.88 8.11
N SER A 24 19.66 -5.85 8.09
CA SER A 24 18.22 -5.59 7.95
C SER A 24 17.42 -6.57 8.78
N LEU A 25 16.29 -6.10 9.33
CA LEU A 25 15.42 -6.95 10.11
C LEU A 25 14.69 -7.93 9.19
N ASN A 26 14.87 -9.22 9.43
CA ASN A 26 14.26 -10.27 8.62
C ASN A 26 12.73 -10.26 8.78
N HIS A 27 11.99 -10.26 7.67
CA HIS A 27 10.52 -10.26 7.72
C HIS A 27 9.91 -11.52 8.36
N MET A 28 10.70 -12.59 8.50
CA MET A 28 10.32 -13.82 9.17
C MET A 28 10.61 -13.79 10.68
N SER A 29 11.33 -12.79 11.20
CA SER A 29 11.67 -12.72 12.63
C SER A 29 10.45 -12.40 13.50
N LYS A 30 10.54 -12.73 14.79
CA LYS A 30 9.47 -12.42 15.75
C LYS A 30 9.31 -10.91 15.95
N SER A 31 10.41 -10.18 15.95
CA SER A 31 10.41 -8.72 16.02
C SER A 31 9.63 -8.10 14.85
N PHE A 32 9.91 -8.50 13.60
CA PHE A 32 9.19 -7.97 12.44
C PHE A 32 7.71 -8.38 12.42
N GLN A 33 7.39 -9.62 12.82
CA GLN A 33 6.01 -10.08 12.94
C GLN A 33 5.21 -9.17 13.89
N SER A 34 5.78 -8.83 15.06
CA SER A 34 5.13 -7.92 16.01
C SER A 34 4.88 -6.54 15.39
N VAL A 35 5.89 -5.96 14.73
CA VAL A 35 5.76 -4.66 14.05
C VAL A 35 4.60 -4.68 13.05
N MET A 36 4.50 -5.73 12.23
CA MET A 36 3.44 -5.84 11.22
C MET A 36 2.05 -6.04 11.84
N THR A 37 1.93 -6.80 12.94
CA THR A 37 0.66 -6.95 13.65
C THR A 37 0.23 -5.67 14.34
N ASP A 38 1.17 -4.91 14.89
CA ASP A 38 0.91 -3.62 15.55
C ASP A 38 0.46 -2.58 14.53
N ILE A 39 1.12 -2.49 13.37
CA ILE A 39 0.69 -1.65 12.25
C ILE A 39 -0.74 -2.02 11.81
N SER A 40 -1.04 -3.32 11.68
CA SER A 40 -2.37 -3.79 11.30
C SER A 40 -3.43 -3.41 12.34
N GLY A 41 -3.15 -3.59 13.62
CA GLY A 41 -4.04 -3.21 14.72
C GLY A 41 -4.34 -1.72 14.73
N MET A 42 -3.28 -0.90 14.73
CA MET A 42 -3.38 0.56 14.74
C MET A 42 -4.19 1.10 13.55
N LEU A 43 -3.90 0.66 12.33
CA LEU A 43 -4.58 1.16 11.13
C LEU A 43 -6.06 0.77 11.11
N LYS A 44 -6.41 -0.45 11.52
CA LYS A 44 -7.81 -0.87 11.65
C LYS A 44 -8.56 -0.03 12.67
N GLU A 45 -7.94 0.28 13.81
CA GLU A 45 -8.54 1.14 14.85
C GLU A 45 -8.75 2.57 14.35
N VAL A 46 -7.70 3.22 13.84
CA VAL A 46 -7.74 4.63 13.39
C VAL A 46 -8.76 4.85 12.26
N TYR A 47 -8.86 3.91 11.32
CA TYR A 47 -9.76 4.03 10.17
C TYR A 47 -11.11 3.32 10.36
N ASN A 48 -11.34 2.67 11.52
CA ASN A 48 -12.50 1.81 11.76
C ASN A 48 -12.72 0.80 10.61
N ALA A 49 -11.64 0.12 10.20
CA ALA A 49 -11.62 -0.78 9.05
C ALA A 49 -11.60 -2.25 9.47
N ASP A 50 -12.27 -3.11 8.70
CA ASP A 50 -12.28 -4.57 8.94
C ASP A 50 -10.91 -5.21 8.70
N ALA A 51 -10.15 -4.69 7.73
CA ALA A 51 -8.86 -5.22 7.30
C ALA A 51 -7.91 -4.11 6.83
N THR A 52 -6.62 -4.44 6.73
CA THR A 52 -5.57 -3.54 6.23
C THR A 52 -4.57 -4.33 5.41
N ALA A 53 -4.10 -3.74 4.31
CA ALA A 53 -3.02 -4.28 3.48
C ALA A 53 -1.89 -3.24 3.35
N LEU A 54 -0.65 -3.70 3.50
CA LEU A 54 0.54 -2.88 3.28
C LEU A 54 1.16 -3.23 1.93
N ILE A 55 1.23 -2.25 1.03
CA ILE A 55 1.80 -2.43 -0.32
C ILE A 55 3.13 -1.69 -0.39
N PRO A 56 4.28 -2.42 -0.52
CA PRO A 56 5.58 -1.79 -0.70
C PRO A 56 5.63 -0.91 -1.95
N GLY A 57 6.22 0.27 -1.84
CA GLY A 57 6.27 1.28 -2.89
C GLY A 57 5.86 2.65 -2.36
N GLY A 58 4.80 3.23 -2.93
CA GLY A 58 4.23 4.49 -2.45
C GLY A 58 2.71 4.56 -2.66
N GLY A 59 2.10 5.69 -2.37
CA GLY A 59 0.64 5.86 -2.46
C GLY A 59 0.06 5.46 -3.84
N THR A 60 0.75 5.76 -4.92
CA THR A 60 0.36 5.36 -6.29
C THR A 60 0.30 3.83 -6.47
N TYR A 61 1.17 3.08 -5.80
CA TYR A 61 1.17 1.60 -5.87
C TYR A 61 -0.07 1.04 -5.17
N GLY A 62 -0.46 1.65 -4.03
CA GLY A 62 -1.72 1.34 -3.36
C GLY A 62 -2.94 1.63 -4.26
N MET A 63 -2.95 2.77 -4.96
CA MET A 63 -4.00 3.09 -5.93
C MET A 63 -4.08 2.03 -7.03
N GLU A 64 -2.94 1.65 -7.63
CA GLU A 64 -2.92 0.67 -8.70
C GLU A 64 -3.27 -0.74 -8.23
N ALA A 65 -2.88 -1.13 -7.02
CA ALA A 65 -3.28 -2.41 -6.42
C ALA A 65 -4.81 -2.53 -6.30
N VAL A 66 -5.47 -1.46 -5.81
CA VAL A 66 -6.95 -1.39 -5.75
C VAL A 66 -7.55 -1.44 -7.15
N ALA A 67 -7.04 -0.64 -8.09
CA ALA A 67 -7.52 -0.60 -9.46
C ALA A 67 -7.45 -1.99 -10.13
N ARG A 68 -6.34 -2.70 -9.96
CA ARG A 68 -6.13 -4.04 -10.53
C ARG A 68 -7.00 -5.11 -9.88
N GLN A 69 -7.21 -5.03 -8.57
CA GLN A 69 -8.00 -6.02 -7.84
C GLN A 69 -9.49 -5.89 -8.11
N PHE A 70 -10.02 -4.66 -8.19
CA PHE A 70 -11.47 -4.42 -8.24
C PHE A 70 -11.97 -3.80 -9.54
N GLY A 71 -11.10 -3.20 -10.34
CA GLY A 71 -11.48 -2.53 -11.59
C GLY A 71 -11.43 -3.43 -12.81
N ARG A 72 -10.95 -4.67 -12.69
CA ARG A 72 -10.85 -5.60 -13.82
C ARG A 72 -12.25 -5.95 -14.36
N ASP A 73 -12.47 -5.75 -15.65
CA ASP A 73 -13.73 -5.97 -16.37
C ASP A 73 -14.93 -5.20 -15.77
N ALA A 74 -14.67 -4.25 -14.87
CA ALA A 74 -15.68 -3.43 -14.23
C ALA A 74 -15.92 -2.13 -15.02
N LYS A 75 -17.12 -1.56 -14.86
CA LYS A 75 -17.39 -0.17 -15.24
C LYS A 75 -16.97 0.74 -14.10
N VAL A 76 -16.06 1.67 -14.35
CA VAL A 76 -15.45 2.52 -13.32
C VAL A 76 -15.86 3.97 -13.53
N LEU A 77 -16.26 4.65 -12.45
CA LEU A 77 -16.49 6.09 -12.43
C LEU A 77 -15.35 6.79 -11.69
N VAL A 78 -14.63 7.69 -12.36
CA VAL A 78 -13.59 8.52 -11.76
C VAL A 78 -14.11 9.94 -11.52
N VAL A 79 -14.21 10.32 -10.24
CA VAL A 79 -14.52 11.70 -9.82
C VAL A 79 -13.23 12.52 -9.78
N ARG A 80 -13.07 13.45 -10.73
CA ARG A 80 -11.82 14.20 -10.95
C ARG A 80 -11.91 15.64 -10.44
N ASN A 81 -11.12 15.96 -9.41
CA ASN A 81 -11.01 17.29 -8.80
C ASN A 81 -9.60 17.91 -8.89
N GLY A 82 -8.62 17.24 -9.50
CA GLY A 82 -7.24 17.72 -9.58
C GLY A 82 -6.26 16.65 -10.05
N TRP A 83 -4.98 16.89 -9.80
CA TRP A 83 -3.91 16.01 -10.30
C TRP A 83 -3.91 14.63 -9.65
N PHE A 84 -4.16 14.55 -8.33
CA PHE A 84 -4.20 13.27 -7.62
C PHE A 84 -5.40 12.40 -8.05
N SER A 85 -6.56 12.98 -8.31
CA SER A 85 -7.70 12.23 -8.83
C SER A 85 -7.58 11.90 -10.32
N TYR A 86 -6.82 12.69 -11.08
CA TYR A 86 -6.45 12.34 -12.46
C TYR A 86 -5.61 11.05 -12.52
N ARG A 87 -4.78 10.76 -11.49
CA ARG A 87 -3.98 9.53 -11.44
C ARG A 87 -4.81 8.26 -11.59
N TRP A 88 -6.04 8.22 -11.10
CA TRP A 88 -6.93 7.07 -11.30
C TRP A 88 -7.21 6.81 -12.79
N SER A 89 -7.55 7.86 -13.55
CA SER A 89 -7.75 7.72 -14.99
C SER A 89 -6.48 7.27 -15.70
N GLN A 90 -5.31 7.82 -15.32
CA GLN A 90 -4.04 7.37 -15.90
C GLN A 90 -3.78 5.88 -15.66
N ILE A 91 -4.08 5.36 -14.46
CA ILE A 91 -3.91 3.95 -14.12
C ILE A 91 -4.80 3.09 -15.03
N PHE A 92 -6.09 3.43 -15.17
CA PHE A 92 -7.00 2.64 -15.99
C PHE A 92 -6.71 2.75 -17.49
N GLU A 93 -6.39 3.95 -18.00
CA GLU A 93 -6.00 4.17 -19.39
C GLU A 93 -4.73 3.36 -19.75
N THR A 94 -3.72 3.37 -18.88
CA THR A 94 -2.44 2.69 -19.15
C THR A 94 -2.55 1.17 -18.99
N SER A 95 -3.40 0.69 -18.08
CA SER A 95 -3.51 -0.75 -17.80
C SER A 95 -4.55 -1.47 -18.66
N SER A 96 -5.53 -0.75 -19.24
CA SER A 96 -6.61 -1.32 -20.08
C SER A 96 -7.34 -2.51 -19.41
N ILE A 97 -7.50 -2.47 -18.09
CA ILE A 97 -8.12 -3.55 -17.31
C ILE A 97 -9.63 -3.39 -17.12
N ALA A 98 -10.15 -2.17 -17.19
CA ALA A 98 -11.57 -1.88 -16.96
C ALA A 98 -12.38 -2.09 -18.23
N ALA A 99 -13.63 -2.54 -18.09
CA ALA A 99 -14.54 -2.67 -19.22
C ALA A 99 -14.97 -1.31 -19.77
N ASP A 100 -15.10 -0.31 -18.90
CA ASP A 100 -15.41 1.07 -19.25
C ASP A 100 -14.93 2.03 -18.15
N VAL A 101 -14.54 3.24 -18.52
CA VAL A 101 -14.07 4.27 -17.59
C VAL A 101 -14.75 5.60 -17.90
N GLU A 102 -15.71 5.98 -17.07
CA GLU A 102 -16.35 7.28 -17.13
C GLU A 102 -15.63 8.27 -16.20
N VAL A 103 -15.43 9.50 -16.67
CA VAL A 103 -14.78 10.56 -15.90
C VAL A 103 -15.73 11.72 -15.68
N MET A 104 -16.04 12.00 -14.42
CA MET A 104 -16.81 13.18 -14.02
C MET A 104 -15.91 14.22 -13.35
N LYS A 105 -15.78 15.39 -13.97
CA LYS A 105 -15.04 16.51 -13.39
C LYS A 105 -15.85 17.12 -12.25
N ALA A 106 -15.37 16.93 -11.02
CA ALA A 106 -15.98 17.54 -9.85
C ALA A 106 -15.82 19.07 -9.90
N ARG A 107 -16.89 19.77 -9.51
CA ARG A 107 -16.87 21.21 -9.28
C ARG A 107 -17.19 21.45 -7.82
N ARG A 108 -16.49 22.38 -7.20
CA ARG A 108 -16.78 22.80 -5.83
C ARG A 108 -18.11 23.55 -5.83
N THR A 109 -19.11 23.01 -5.17
CA THR A 109 -20.44 23.63 -5.00
C THR A 109 -20.59 24.35 -3.66
N GLY A 110 -19.54 24.39 -2.83
CA GLY A 110 -19.51 25.11 -1.55
C GLY A 110 -18.09 25.22 -0.93
N ASN A 111 -17.80 26.36 -0.30
CA ASN A 111 -17.55 26.57 1.15
C ASN A 111 -17.85 28.07 1.37
N GLY A 112 -19.05 28.51 1.02
CA GLY A 112 -19.43 29.92 1.17
C GLY A 112 -19.36 30.32 2.64
N ALA A 113 -18.83 31.52 2.91
CA ALA A 113 -19.02 32.18 4.20
C ALA A 113 -20.51 32.37 4.49
#